data_AF-A0AAW0WRC7-F1
#
_entry.id   AF-A0AAW0WRC7-F1
#
_cell.length_a   1.000
_cell.length_b   1.000
_cell.length_c   1.000
_cell.angle_alpha   90.00
_cell.angle_beta   90.00
_cell.angle_gamma   90.00
#
_symmetry.space_group_name_H-M   'P 1'
#
loop_
_entity.id
_entity.type
_entity.pdbx_description
1 polymer ?
#
loop_
_entity_poly.entity_id
_entity_poly.type
_entity_poly.pdbx_seq_one_letter_code
_entity_poly.pdbx_strand_id
1 'polypeptide(L)'
;YHCCGALTFSQWQQSQWLLDNPNINNSVPDSCCKTPSSYCGVRDHPSNIWYNGCIHQFEDELSRHLLILGAVGCGICLIQVFGMILSCCLYIKLKDVDDSYY
;
A
#
# COMPACT_ATOMS: atom_id res chain seq x y z
N TYR A 1 0.48 10.70 6.97
CA TYR A 1 -0.56 9.88 7.61
C TYR A 1 -0.83 10.43 8.98
N HIS A 2 -2.09 10.72 9.26
CA HIS A 2 -2.53 11.26 10.55
C HIS A 2 -2.73 10.08 11.52
N CYS A 3 -1.64 9.47 12.00
CA CYS A 3 -1.64 8.26 12.84
C CYS A 3 -0.46 8.26 13.81
N CYS A 4 -0.51 7.43 14.85
CA CYS A 4 0.61 7.21 15.77
C CYS A 4 0.65 5.76 16.26
N GLY A 5 1.82 5.13 16.11
CA GLY A 5 2.00 3.72 16.43
C GLY A 5 1.40 2.78 15.38
N ALA A 6 1.71 1.49 15.49
CA ALA A 6 1.24 0.50 14.52
C ALA A 6 -0.27 0.29 14.63
N LEU A 7 -0.74 -0.01 15.85
CA LEU A 7 -2.15 -0.20 16.21
C LEU A 7 -2.67 0.97 17.06
N THR A 8 -1.83 1.49 17.96
CA THR A 8 -2.18 2.61 18.85
C THR A 8 -0.93 3.33 19.34
N PHE A 9 -1.08 4.60 19.75
CA PHE A 9 0.00 5.43 20.27
C PHE A 9 0.64 4.84 21.53
N SER A 10 -0.12 4.11 22.37
CA SER A 10 0.41 3.57 23.63
C SER A 10 1.48 2.49 23.43
N GLN A 11 1.59 1.89 22.24
CA GLN A 11 2.63 0.91 21.92
C GLN A 11 4.05 1.49 21.99
N TRP A 12 4.21 2.81 21.88
CA TRP A 12 5.51 3.45 22.02
C TRP A 12 6.13 3.23 23.40
N GLN A 13 5.30 3.09 24.45
CA GLN A 13 5.76 2.86 25.84
C GLN A 13 6.51 1.53 26.01
N GLN A 14 6.30 0.56 25.12
CA GLN A 14 6.95 -0.75 25.15
C GLN A 14 7.84 -0.99 23.92
N SER A 15 8.08 0.05 23.12
CA SER A 15 8.82 -0.06 21.88
C SER A 15 10.33 0.04 22.08
N GLN A 16 11.10 -0.55 21.17
CA GLN A 16 12.57 -0.39 21.15
C GLN A 16 12.98 1.09 21.01
N TRP A 17 12.17 1.91 20.35
CA TRP A 17 12.44 3.35 20.24
C TRP A 17 12.58 4.03 21.61
N LEU A 18 11.77 3.66 22.60
CA LEU A 18 11.89 4.22 23.95
C LEU A 18 13.10 3.63 24.68
N LEU A 19 13.37 2.33 24.49
CA LEU A 19 14.53 1.64 25.09
C LEU A 19 15.87 2.19 24.58
N ASP A 20 15.94 2.54 23.29
CA ASP A 20 17.12 3.14 22.64
C ASP A 20 17.30 4.62 23.03
N ASN A 21 16.27 5.26 23.61
CA ASN A 21 16.27 6.67 23.98
C ASN A 21 15.87 6.87 25.45
N PRO A 22 16.61 6.31 26.44
CA PRO A 22 16.21 6.31 27.84
C PRO A 22 16.12 7.71 28.47
N ASN A 23 16.76 8.71 27.86
CA ASN A 23 16.75 10.10 28.32
C ASN A 23 15.63 10.95 27.70
N ILE A 24 14.80 10.38 26.82
CA ILE A 24 13.70 11.11 26.21
C ILE A 24 12.49 11.14 27.15
N ASN A 25 11.94 12.32 27.39
CA ASN A 25 10.73 12.48 28.19
C ASN A 25 9.43 12.35 27.37
N ASN A 26 9.58 12.00 26.09
CA ASN A 26 8.47 11.87 25.18
C ASN A 26 7.76 10.53 25.38
N SER A 27 6.43 10.55 25.46
CA SER A 27 5.60 9.33 25.45
C SER A 27 5.49 8.71 24.05
N VAL A 28 5.64 9.54 23.01
CA VAL A 28 5.62 9.15 21.59
C VAL A 28 6.64 9.98 20.79
N PRO A 29 7.12 9.53 19.63
CA PRO A 29 7.97 10.34 18.76
C PRO A 29 7.27 11.63 18.31
N ASP A 30 8.04 12.69 18.04
CA ASP A 30 7.48 13.98 17.61
C ASP A 30 6.72 13.90 16.27
N SER A 31 6.98 12.87 15.44
CA SER A 31 6.23 12.59 14.22
C SER A 31 4.78 12.18 14.46
N CYS A 32 4.42 11.76 15.68
CA CYS A 32 3.04 11.46 16.08
C CYS A 32 2.21 12.71 16.37
N CYS A 33 2.83 13.88 16.51
CA CYS A 33 2.13 15.10 16.84
C CYS A 33 1.35 15.65 15.63
N LYS A 34 0.21 16.28 15.89
CA LYS A 34 -0.58 16.98 14.87
C LYS A 34 0.16 18.20 14.34
N THR A 35 0.88 18.89 15.22
CA THR A 35 1.81 19.97 14.87
C THR A 35 3.20 19.54 15.33
N PRO A 36 4.05 19.03 14.42
CA PRO A 36 5.39 18.57 14.78
C PRO A 36 6.24 19.71 15.33
N SER A 37 6.78 19.53 16.52
CA SER A 37 7.77 20.40 17.13
C SER A 37 8.65 19.58 18.07
N SER A 38 9.84 20.09 18.40
CA SER A 38 10.75 19.37 19.29
C SER A 38 10.08 19.10 20.64
N TYR A 39 10.09 17.84 21.05
CA TYR A 39 9.52 17.37 22.31
C TYR A 39 8.00 17.57 22.44
N CYS A 40 7.26 17.68 21.33
CA CYS A 40 5.80 17.75 21.36
C CYS A 40 5.18 16.47 21.93
N GLY A 41 5.85 15.31 21.74
CA GLY A 41 5.38 14.01 22.19
C GLY A 41 5.42 13.77 23.71
N VAL A 42 5.83 14.77 24.51
CA VAL A 42 5.76 14.71 25.99
C VAL A 42 4.31 14.64 26.47
N ARG A 43 3.39 15.33 25.80
CA ARG A 43 1.96 15.33 26.14
C ARG A 43 1.19 14.45 25.15
N ASP A 44 0.50 13.45 25.67
CA ASP A 44 -0.28 12.51 24.87
C ASP A 44 -1.74 12.94 24.65
N HIS A 45 -2.11 14.18 24.97
CA HIS A 45 -3.49 14.66 24.83
C HIS A 45 -4.02 14.53 23.39
N PRO A 46 -5.30 14.16 23.16
CA PRO A 46 -5.86 13.91 21.83
C PRO A 46 -5.92 15.14 20.92
N SER A 47 -5.72 16.36 21.45
CA SER A 47 -5.53 17.57 20.63
C SER A 47 -4.11 17.71 20.09
N ASN A 48 -3.13 17.04 20.69
CA ASN A 48 -1.71 17.16 20.39
C ASN A 48 -1.19 16.02 19.50
N ILE A 49 -1.67 14.79 19.72
CA ILE A 49 -1.20 13.60 18.99
C ILE A 49 -2.34 12.88 18.27
N TRP A 50 -1.99 12.03 17.31
CA TRP A 50 -2.91 11.09 16.68
C TRP A 50 -3.07 9.84 17.56
N TYR A 51 -4.30 9.36 17.77
CA TYR A 51 -4.57 8.18 18.61
C TYR A 51 -4.72 6.89 17.79
N ASN A 52 -5.01 7.05 16.51
CA ASN A 52 -5.26 5.96 15.60
C ASN A 52 -3.95 5.32 15.13
N GLY A 53 -3.93 4.00 15.03
CA GLY A 53 -2.82 3.25 14.46
C GLY A 53 -2.66 3.47 12.96
N CYS A 54 -1.44 3.29 12.48
CA CYS A 54 -1.11 3.43 11.07
C CYS A 54 -1.49 2.19 10.22
N ILE A 55 -1.61 1.00 10.82
CA ILE A 55 -1.92 -0.25 10.09
C ILE A 55 -3.24 -0.16 9.36
N HIS A 56 -4.32 0.27 10.04
CA HIS A 56 -5.64 0.31 9.41
C HIS A 56 -5.70 1.26 8.21
N GLN A 57 -5.00 2.41 8.29
CA GLN A 57 -4.92 3.34 7.16
C GLN A 57 -4.09 2.74 6.01
N PHE A 58 -2.98 2.07 6.33
CA PHE A 58 -2.13 1.44 5.33
C PHE A 58 -2.82 0.28 4.62
N GLU A 59 -3.54 -0.57 5.35
CA GLU A 59 -4.25 -1.72 4.81
C GLU A 59 -5.38 -1.32 3.85
N ASP A 60 -6.14 -0.28 4.21
CA ASP A 60 -7.21 0.25 3.37
C ASP A 60 -6.65 0.85 2.06
N GLU A 61 -5.56 1.62 2.15
CA GLU A 61 -4.85 2.13 0.97
C GLU A 61 -4.30 0.99 0.10
N LEU A 62 -3.63 0.01 0.71
CA LEU A 62 -3.05 -1.12 -0.01
C LEU A 62 -4.14 -1.94 -0.72
N SER A 63 -5.24 -2.24 -0.03
CA SER A 63 -6.34 -3.04 -0.56
C SER A 63 -7.01 -2.38 -1.76
N ARG A 64 -7.23 -1.06 -1.71
CA ARG A 64 -7.77 -0.29 -2.85
C ARG A 64 -6.87 -0.38 -4.08
N HIS A 65 -5.56 -0.20 -3.90
CA HIS A 65 -4.61 -0.27 -5.02
C HIS A 65 -4.49 -1.68 -5.58
N LEU A 66 -4.48 -2.70 -4.72
CA LEU A 66 -4.44 -4.11 -5.15
C LEU A 66 -5.68 -4.49 -5.99
N LEU A 67 -6.87 -3.98 -5.63
CA LEU A 67 -8.09 -4.23 -6.39
C LEU A 67 -7.98 -3.67 -7.82
N ILE A 68 -7.50 -2.43 -7.97
CA ILE A 68 -7.31 -1.79 -9.28
C ILE A 68 -6.27 -2.55 -10.11
N LEU A 69 -5.13 -2.88 -9.52
CA LEU A 69 -4.07 -3.65 -10.20
C LEU A 69 -4.56 -5.03 -10.64
N GLY A 70 -5.35 -5.71 -9.80
CA GLY A 70 -5.96 -6.99 -10.12
C GLY A 70 -6.94 -6.89 -11.30
N ALA A 71 -7.80 -5.86 -11.31
CA ALA A 71 -8.74 -5.62 -12.40
C ALA A 71 -8.02 -5.34 -13.73
N VAL A 72 -7.01 -4.47 -13.72
CA VAL A 72 -6.19 -4.15 -14.89
C VAL A 72 -5.46 -5.39 -15.39
N GLY A 73 -4.81 -6.15 -14.50
CA GLY A 73 -4.12 -7.39 -14.85
C GLY A 73 -5.05 -8.42 -15.49
N CYS A 74 -6.24 -8.63 -14.93
CA CYS A 74 -7.24 -9.53 -15.51
C CYS A 74 -7.66 -9.08 -16.91
N GLY A 75 -7.91 -7.78 -17.12
CA GLY A 75 -8.23 -7.22 -18.43
C GLY A 75 -7.13 -7.46 -19.47
N ILE A 76 -5.87 -7.25 -19.10
CA ILE A 76 -4.71 -7.50 -19.97
C ILE A 76 -4.64 -8.99 -20.34
N CYS A 77 -4.81 -9.90 -19.38
CA CYS A 77 -4.81 -11.34 -19.63
C CYS A 77 -5.89 -11.75 -20.64
N LEU A 78 -7.12 -11.20 -20.50
CA LEU A 78 -8.20 -11.47 -21.45
C LEU A 78 -7.85 -10.98 -22.86
N ILE A 79 -7.36 -9.75 -22.99
CA ILE A 79 -6.96 -9.17 -24.28
C ILE A 79 -5.85 -10.01 -24.93
N GLN A 80 -4.87 -10.48 -24.15
CA GLN A 80 -3.81 -11.35 -24.66
C GLN A 80 -4.35 -12.69 -25.17
N VAL A 81 -5.25 -13.34 -24.43
CA VAL A 81 -5.86 -14.61 -24.87
C VAL A 81 -6.64 -14.41 -26.18
N PHE A 82 -7.43 -13.34 -26.29
CA PHE A 82 -8.12 -13.02 -27.54
C PHE A 82 -7.13 -12.75 -28.69
N GLY A 83 -6.05 -12.02 -28.43
CA GLY A 83 -4.99 -11.77 -29.39
C GLY A 83 -4.32 -13.06 -29.89
N MET A 84 -4.07 -14.01 -29.00
CA MET A 84 -3.52 -15.32 -29.38
C MET A 84 -4.49 -16.12 -30.24
N ILE A 85 -5.78 -16.17 -29.88
CA ILE A 85 -6.80 -16.88 -30.66
C ILE A 85 -6.90 -16.29 -32.07
N LEU A 86 -7.01 -14.97 -32.18
CA LEU A 86 -7.11 -14.29 -33.47
C LEU A 86 -5.85 -14.50 -34.32
N SER A 87 -4.67 -14.46 -33.72
CA SER A 87 -3.41 -14.74 -34.40
C SER A 87 -3.36 -16.16 -34.96
N CYS A 88 -3.80 -17.16 -34.18
CA CYS A 88 -3.90 -18.55 -34.64
C CYS A 88 -4.90 -18.69 -35.80
N CYS A 89 -6.09 -18.08 -35.69
CA CYS A 89 -7.09 -18.11 -36.76
C CYS A 89 -6.57 -17.47 -38.05
N LEU A 90 -5.90 -16.31 -37.95
CA LEU A 90 -5.31 -15.62 -39.09
C LEU A 90 -4.20 -16.46 -39.73
N TYR A 91 -3.32 -17.05 -38.92
CA TYR A 91 -2.23 -17.90 -39.40
C TYR A 91 -2.74 -19.09 -40.21
N ILE A 92 -3.77 -19.80 -39.73
CA ILE A 92 -4.39 -20.92 -40.45
C ILE A 92 -4.94 -20.44 -41.80
N LYS A 93 -5.65 -19.31 -41.82
CA LYS A 93 -6.21 -18.78 -43.07
C LYS A 93 -5.16 -18.33 -44.07
N LEU A 94 -4.06 -17.73 -43.62
CA LEU A 94 -2.95 -17.38 -44.49
C LEU A 94 -2.27 -18.63 -45.05
N LYS A 95 -2.06 -19.66 -44.22
CA LYS A 95 -1.48 -20.94 -44.66
C LYS A 95 -2.35 -21.64 -45.71
N ASP A 96 -3.68 -21.69 -45.52
CA ASP A 96 -4.59 -22.27 -46.51
C ASP A 96 -4.50 -21.56 -47.88
N VAL A 97 -4.33 -20.23 -47.87
CA VAL A 97 -4.19 -19.42 -49.08
C VAL A 97 -2.84 -19.66 -49.77
N ASP A 98 -1.76 -19.77 -48.98
CA ASP A 98 -0.41 -20.06 -49.47
C ASP A 98 -0.33 -21.47 -50.09
N ASP A 99 -0.88 -22.48 -49.40
CA ASP A 99 -0.96 -23.86 -49.89
C ASP A 99 -1.87 -23.99 -51.13
N SER A 100 -2.82 -23.05 -51.36
CA SER A 100 -3.65 -23.02 -52.58
C SER A 100 -2.96 -22.37 -53.77
N TYR A 101 -1.90 -21.59 -53.53
CA TYR A 101 -1.13 -20.90 -54.56
C TYR A 101 -0.01 -21.78 -55.16
N TYR A 102 0.37 -22.87 -54.47
CA TYR A 102 1.44 -23.79 -54.85
C TYR A 102 0.91 -25.16 -55.27
#